data_AF-A0A924L2P9-F1
#
_entry.id   AF-A0A924L2P9-F1
#
_cell.length_a   1.000
_cell.length_b   1.000
_cell.length_c   1.000
_cell.angle_alpha   90.00
_cell.angle_beta   90.00
_cell.angle_gamma   90.00
#
_symmetry.space_group_name_H-M   'P 1'
#
loop_
_entity.id
_entity.type
_entity.pdbx_description
1 polymer ?
#
loop_
_entity_poly.entity_id
_entity_poly.type
_entity_poly.pdbx_seq_one_letter_code
_entity_poly.pdbx_strand_id
1 'polypeptide(L)'
;MKKCIFLLFTLVLVNCKQTKYKNPHVMLSTSYGEAEIELFPENAPQTVAAFLSYVDSGFYKNSSFYRLLSNENVPPENNTGL
;
A
#
# COMPACT_ATOMS: atom_id res chain seq x y z
N MET A 1 -28.82 35.24 -7.32
CA MET A 1 -28.04 34.42 -8.29
C MET A 1 -26.68 33.94 -7.77
N LYS A 2 -26.01 34.65 -6.84
CA LYS A 2 -24.74 34.18 -6.23
C LYS A 2 -24.90 33.02 -5.22
N LYS A 3 -26.05 32.92 -4.54
CA LYS A 3 -26.38 31.82 -3.61
C LYS A 3 -26.56 30.47 -4.32
N CYS A 4 -27.10 30.45 -5.54
CA CYS A 4 -27.24 29.23 -6.36
C CYS A 4 -25.89 28.72 -6.85
N ILE A 5 -24.95 29.61 -7.16
CA ILE A 5 -23.56 29.27 -7.51
C ILE A 5 -22.83 28.66 -6.31
N PHE A 6 -23.05 29.19 -5.10
CA PHE A 6 -22.47 28.63 -3.87
C PHE A 6 -23.06 27.24 -3.54
N LEU A 7 -24.37 27.04 -3.77
CA LEU A 7 -25.04 25.74 -3.59
C LEU A 7 -24.58 24.69 -4.61
N LEU A 8 -24.24 25.12 -5.84
CA LEU A 8 -23.68 24.24 -6.86
C LEU A 8 -22.26 23.77 -6.49
N PHE A 9 -21.46 24.62 -5.86
CA PHE A 9 -20.08 24.31 -5.48
C PHE A 9 -20.00 23.26 -4.36
N THR A 10 -20.95 23.30 -3.41
CA THR A 10 -21.07 22.28 -2.36
C THR A 10 -21.49 20.91 -2.89
N LEU A 11 -22.24 20.85 -4.00
CA LEU A 11 -22.72 19.59 -4.57
C LEU A 11 -21.60 18.80 -5.27
N VAL A 12 -20.58 19.48 -5.79
CA VAL A 12 -19.45 18.87 -6.50
C VAL A 12 -18.49 18.12 -5.56
N LEU A 13 -18.38 18.55 -4.29
CA LEU A 13 -17.46 17.93 -3.32
C LEU A 13 -17.97 16.60 -2.72
N VAL A 14 -19.26 16.29 -2.86
CA VAL A 14 -19.89 15.14 -2.19
C VAL A 14 -19.74 13.81 -2.95
N ASN A 15 -19.26 13.84 -4.21
CA ASN A 15 -19.22 12.65 -5.07
C ASN A 15 -17.88 11.90 -5.10
N CYS A 16 -16.95 12.18 -4.19
CA CYS A 16 -15.74 11.36 -4.09
C CYS A 16 -16.08 10.03 -3.38
N LYS A 17 -16.53 9.03 -4.14
CA LYS A 17 -16.63 7.65 -3.65
C LYS A 17 -15.22 7.09 -3.53
N GLN A 18 -14.65 7.16 -2.33
CA GLN A 18 -13.40 6.48 -2.02
C GLN A 18 -13.64 4.97 -2.10
N THR A 19 -12.91 4.28 -2.98
CA THR A 19 -12.87 2.82 -3.01
C THR A 19 -12.22 2.36 -1.71
N LYS A 20 -13.05 1.92 -0.77
CA LYS A 20 -12.57 1.37 0.49
C LYS A 20 -12.10 -0.06 0.22
N TYR A 21 -10.79 -0.25 0.10
CA TYR A 21 -10.22 -1.59 0.02
C TYR A 21 -10.66 -2.41 1.23
N LYS A 22 -10.93 -3.70 1.01
CA LYS A 22 -11.31 -4.63 2.09
C LYS A 22 -10.16 -4.79 3.08
N ASN A 23 -8.95 -4.87 2.54
CA ASN A 23 -7.70 -5.04 3.26
C ASN A 23 -6.90 -3.74 3.24
N PRO A 24 -5.92 -3.54 4.13
CA PRO A 24 -4.97 -2.43 4.03
C PRO A 24 -4.05 -2.61 2.81
N HIS A 25 -3.81 -1.51 2.09
CA HIS A 25 -2.85 -1.46 0.98
C HIS A 25 -1.75 -0.44 1.31
N VAL A 26 -0.51 -0.79 0.99
CA VAL A 26 0.67 0.08 1.19
C VAL A 26 1.40 0.24 -0.14
N MET A 27 1.74 1.48 -0.49
CA MET A 27 2.55 1.77 -1.66
C MET A 27 4.03 1.80 -1.29
N LEU A 28 4.82 0.92 -1.90
CA LEU A 28 6.27 0.89 -1.79
C LEU A 28 6.88 1.61 -2.99
N SER A 29 7.27 2.87 -2.81
CA SER A 29 7.98 3.64 -3.82
C SER A 29 9.48 3.39 -3.72
N THR A 30 10.09 2.91 -4.81
CA THR A 30 11.53 2.65 -4.91
C THR A 30 12.13 3.42 -6.10
N SER A 31 13.45 3.45 -6.21
CA SER A 31 14.13 3.99 -7.40
C SER A 31 13.84 3.21 -8.69
N TYR A 32 13.30 2.00 -8.58
CA TYR A 32 12.97 1.12 -9.70
C TYR A 32 11.48 1.16 -10.07
N GLY A 33 10.67 1.95 -9.35
CA GLY A 33 9.23 2.06 -9.54
C GLY A 33 8.44 1.80 -8.26
N GLU A 34 7.13 1.74 -8.42
CA GLU A 34 6.19 1.56 -7.32
C GLU A 34 5.63 0.14 -7.31
N ALA A 35 5.47 -0.41 -6.11
CA ALA A 35 4.81 -1.69 -5.88
C ALA A 35 3.71 -1.52 -4.84
N GLU A 36 2.51 -2.03 -5.14
CA GLU A 36 1.40 -2.06 -4.20
C GLU A 36 1.43 -3.36 -3.39
N ILE A 37 1.30 -3.25 -2.08
CA ILE A 37 1.33 -4.37 -1.14
C ILE A 37 -0.03 -4.43 -0.44
N GLU A 38 -0.80 -5.50 -0.70
CA GLU A 38 -2.03 -5.82 0.05
C GLU A 38 -1.68 -6.65 1.30
N LEU A 39 -2.29 -6.30 2.44
CA LEU A 39 -2.05 -6.94 3.73
C LEU A 39 -3.29 -7.68 4.23
N PHE A 40 -3.11 -8.86 4.82
CA PHE A 40 -4.24 -9.71 5.26
C PHE A 40 -4.33 -9.78 6.80
N PRO A 41 -4.97 -8.80 7.48
CA PRO A 41 -5.04 -8.75 8.94
C PRO A 41 -5.83 -9.91 9.55
N GLU A 42 -6.80 -10.47 8.82
CA GLU A 42 -7.55 -11.65 9.26
C GLU A 42 -6.65 -12.89 9.42
N ASN A 43 -5.62 -13.01 8.58
CA ASN A 43 -4.69 -14.14 8.59
C ASN A 43 -3.50 -13.92 9.55
N ALA A 44 -3.02 -12.68 9.67
CA ALA A 44 -1.81 -12.35 10.43
C ALA A 44 -1.96 -11.01 11.19
N PRO A 45 -2.86 -10.91 12.18
CA PRO A 45 -3.26 -9.63 12.77
C PRO A 45 -2.10 -8.89 13.46
N GLN A 46 -1.28 -9.62 14.23
CA GLN A 46 -0.15 -9.04 14.95
C GLN A 46 0.95 -8.56 13.99
N THR A 47 1.26 -9.35 12.97
CA THR A 47 2.29 -9.01 11.98
C THR A 47 1.87 -7.81 11.14
N VAL A 48 0.62 -7.76 10.68
CA VAL A 48 0.09 -6.64 9.91
C VAL A 48 0.10 -5.35 10.75
N ALA A 49 -0.33 -5.42 12.01
CA ALA A 49 -0.30 -4.26 12.90
C ALA A 49 1.14 -3.76 13.15
N ALA A 50 2.10 -4.67 13.37
CA ALA A 50 3.50 -4.31 13.55
C ALA A 50 4.09 -3.66 12.28
N PHE A 51 3.87 -4.27 11.11
CA PHE A 51 4.31 -3.73 9.83
C PHE A 51 3.76 -2.32 9.58
N LEU A 52 2.46 -2.11 9.77
CA LEU A 52 1.83 -0.80 9.61
C LEU A 52 2.41 0.24 10.57
N SER A 53 2.72 -0.12 11.82
CA SER A 53 3.36 0.81 12.75
C SER A 53 4.77 1.23 12.31
N TYR A 54 5.51 0.36 11.63
CA TYR A 54 6.80 0.71 11.01
C TYR A 54 6.62 1.61 9.78
N VAL A 55 5.57 1.39 8.99
CA VAL A 55 5.20 2.28 7.89
C VAL A 55 4.85 3.69 8.41
N ASP A 56 3.98 3.79 9.42
CA ASP A 56 3.52 5.04 9.99
C ASP A 56 4.65 5.85 10.67
N SER A 57 5.59 5.16 11.32
CA SER A 57 6.79 5.79 11.90
C SER A 57 7.83 6.21 10.85
N GLY A 58 7.65 5.82 9.59
CA GLY A 58 8.59 6.10 8.50
C GLY A 58 9.87 5.26 8.58
N PHE A 59 9.86 4.14 9.30
CA PHE A 59 11.02 3.28 9.51
C PHE A 59 11.69 2.81 8.21
N TYR A 60 10.90 2.55 7.16
CA TYR A 60 11.41 2.09 5.86
C TYR A 60 11.95 3.22 4.96
N LYS A 61 11.85 4.50 5.37
CA LYS A 61 12.36 5.61 4.56
C LYS A 61 13.87 5.49 4.37
N ASN A 62 14.33 5.65 3.13
CA ASN A 62 15.73 5.50 2.72
C ASN A 62 16.35 4.12 3.06
N SER A 63 15.52 3.10 3.27
CA SER A 63 15.99 1.71 3.37
C SER A 63 16.39 1.16 1.99
N SER A 64 17.10 0.05 1.98
CA SER A 64 17.56 -0.63 0.76
C SER A 64 17.36 -2.13 0.91
N PHE A 65 17.18 -2.83 -0.22
CA PHE A 65 17.13 -4.28 -0.22
C PHE A 65 18.54 -4.84 0.06
N TYR A 66 18.72 -5.48 1.22
CA TYR A 66 19.99 -6.09 1.60
C TYR A 66 20.31 -7.35 0.78
N ARG A 67 19.28 -8.08 0.33
CA ARG A 67 19.43 -9.31 -0.45
C ARG A 67 18.43 -9.34 -1.60
N LEU A 68 18.94 -9.66 -2.78
CA LEU A 68 18.15 -9.97 -3.97
C LEU A 68 18.51 -11.39 -4.40
N LEU A 69 17.51 -12.23 -4.64
CA LEU A 69 17.68 -13.57 -5.18
C LEU A 69 17.12 -13.58 -6.60
N SER A 70 17.93 -14.02 -7.57
CA SER A 70 17.43 -14.31 -8.90
C SER A 70 17.01 -15.78 -8.98
N ASN A 71 16.01 -16.06 -9.80
CA ASN A 71 15.51 -17.43 -10.02
C ASN A 71 16.60 -18.40 -10.51
N GLU A 72 17.65 -17.90 -11.16
CA GLU A 72 18.78 -18.71 -11.63
C GLU A 72 19.69 -19.20 -10.49
N ASN A 73 19.71 -18.49 -9.36
CA ASN A 73 20.60 -18.77 -8.22
C ASN A 73 19.90 -19.53 -7.09
N VAL A 74 18.66 -19.97 -7.31
CA VAL A 74 17.81 -20.66 -6.35
C VAL A 74 17.44 -22.02 -6.95
N PRO A 75 17.80 -23.15 -6.31
CA PRO A 75 17.37 -24.47 -6.77
C PRO A 75 15.85 -24.53 -7.11
N PRO A 76 15.42 -25.27 -8.14
CA PRO A 76 14.00 -25.29 -8.51
C PRO A 76 13.07 -25.73 -7.36
N GLU A 77 13.57 -26.59 -6.46
CA GLU A 77 12.84 -27.11 -5.31
C GLU A 77 12.54 -26.09 -4.21
N ASN A 78 13.28 -24.98 -4.15
CA ASN A 78 13.07 -23.92 -3.15
C ASN A 78 12.59 -22.60 -3.76
N ASN A 79 12.24 -22.60 -5.05
CA ASN A 79 11.57 -21.48 -5.70
C ASN A 79 10.06 -21.74 -5.82
N THR A 80 9.36 -21.64 -4.69
CA THR A 80 7.91 -21.93 -4.62
C THR A 80 7.02 -20.88 -5.27
N GLY A 81 7.58 -19.74 -5.73
CA GLY A 81 6.79 -18.65 -6.31
C GLY A 81 5.68 -18.11 -5.39
N LEU A 82 5.80 -18.41 -4.10
CA LEU A 82 4.95 -18.04 -2.97
C LEU A 82 5.83 -17.31 -1.96
#